data_AF-E8X6G6-F1
#
_entry.id   AF-E8X6G6-F1
#
_cell.length_a   1.000
_cell.length_b   1.000
_cell.length_c   1.000
_cell.angle_alpha   90.00
_cell.angle_beta   90.00
_cell.angle_gamma   90.00
#
_symmetry.space_group_name_H-M   'P 1'
#
loop_
_entity.id
_entity.type
_entity.pdbx_description
1 polymer ?
#
loop_
_entity_poly.entity_id
_entity_poly.type
_entity_poly.pdbx_seq_one_letter_code
_entity_poly.pdbx_strand_id
1 'polypeptide(L)'
;MGKGRNRCAVESGFNLVTGDGRAEIEFEVNSTAYLAPNAVLMFDTLTPTDSAPHSVLKLLSGSLTLHVKTLFPSRDFQVSTPNDLIRLTYPKK
;
A
#
# COMPACT_ATOMS: atom_id res chain seq x y z
N MET A 1 6.73 -33.94 -10.21
CA MET A 1 7.77 -32.89 -10.12
C MET A 1 7.38 -31.76 -11.06
N GLY A 2 6.99 -30.59 -10.54
CA GLY A 2 6.55 -29.43 -11.33
C GLY A 2 6.24 -28.27 -10.39
N LYS A 3 7.17 -27.32 -10.32
CA LYS A 3 7.34 -26.28 -9.29
C LYS A 3 6.07 -25.48 -8.95
N GLY A 4 5.85 -25.27 -7.66
CA GLY A 4 4.84 -24.37 -7.13
C GLY A 4 4.99 -22.97 -7.70
N ARG A 5 3.99 -22.53 -8.46
CA ARG A 5 3.72 -21.11 -8.64
C ARG A 5 3.10 -20.64 -7.33
N ASN A 6 3.94 -20.14 -6.43
CA ASN A 6 3.47 -19.33 -5.32
C ASN A 6 2.80 -18.12 -5.96
N ARG A 7 1.48 -18.17 -6.13
CA ARG A 7 0.69 -16.97 -6.35
C ARG A 7 1.01 -16.11 -5.14
N CYS A 8 1.53 -14.91 -5.35
CA CYS A 8 1.73 -13.93 -4.29
C CYS A 8 0.37 -13.81 -3.60
N ALA A 9 0.22 -14.43 -2.43
CA ALA A 9 -0.99 -14.31 -1.65
C ALA A 9 -0.95 -12.88 -1.11
N VAL A 10 -1.63 -12.01 -1.84
CA VAL A 10 -1.84 -10.65 -1.40
C VAL A 10 -2.84 -10.75 -0.25
N GLU A 11 -2.31 -10.82 0.97
CA GLU A 11 -3.13 -10.87 2.17
C GLU A 11 -3.76 -9.48 2.40
N SER A 12 -4.96 -9.44 2.95
CA SER A 12 -5.66 -8.20 3.30
C SER A 12 -6.27 -8.37 4.68
N GLY A 13 -6.55 -7.27 5.37
CA GLY A 13 -7.08 -7.28 6.73
C GLY A 13 -6.03 -7.52 7.82
N PHE A 14 -4.73 -7.39 7.51
CA PHE A 14 -3.67 -7.43 8.51
C PHE A 14 -3.09 -6.03 8.78
N ASN A 15 -2.52 -5.90 9.98
CA ASN A 15 -1.87 -4.68 10.43
C ASN A 15 -0.35 -4.87 10.47
N LEU A 16 0.38 -3.89 9.97
CA LEU A 16 1.79 -3.71 10.24
C LEU A 16 1.96 -2.64 11.32
N VAL A 17 2.65 -3.01 12.39
CA VAL A 17 2.91 -2.15 13.55
C VAL A 17 4.40 -2.01 13.73
N THR A 18 4.87 -0.78 13.86
CA THR A 18 6.27 -0.46 14.19
C THR A 18 6.38 -0.08 15.67
N GLY A 19 7.41 -0.60 16.34
CA GLY A 19 7.88 -0.07 17.63
C GLY A 19 8.85 1.08 17.41
N ASP A 20 10.04 1.02 18.01
CA ASP A 20 11.07 2.05 17.83
C ASP A 20 11.72 2.07 16.42
N GLY A 21 11.44 1.05 15.60
CA GLY A 21 11.97 0.89 14.24
C GLY A 21 11.08 1.51 13.14
N ARG A 22 11.55 1.41 11.89
CA ARG A 22 10.80 1.79 10.69
C ARG A 22 10.56 0.57 9.82
N ALA A 23 9.51 0.62 9.00
CA ALA A 23 9.29 -0.38 7.95
C ALA A 23 9.30 0.29 6.58
N GLU A 24 9.92 -0.38 5.60
CA GLU A 24 9.81 -0.06 4.19
C GLU A 24 8.89 -1.10 3.53
N ILE A 25 7.97 -0.62 2.69
CA ILE A 25 7.00 -1.44 1.99
C ILE A 25 7.12 -1.12 0.51
N GLU A 26 7.38 -2.15 -0.31
CA GLU A 26 7.39 -2.04 -1.76
C GLU A 26 6.03 -2.51 -2.31
N PHE A 27 5.42 -1.66 -3.14
CA PHE A 27 4.18 -1.92 -3.87
C PHE A 27 4.47 -2.11 -5.36
N GLU A 28 3.42 -2.27 -6.17
CA GLU A 28 3.61 -2.43 -7.61
C GLU A 28 4.34 -1.22 -8.23
N VAL A 29 5.06 -1.50 -9.33
CA VAL A 29 5.71 -0.47 -10.15
C VAL A 29 6.76 0.35 -9.37
N ASN A 30 7.41 -0.28 -8.39
CA ASN A 30 8.43 0.33 -7.52
C ASN A 30 7.91 1.58 -6.80
N SER A 31 6.62 1.59 -6.43
CA SER A 31 6.11 2.55 -5.46
C SER A 31 6.54 2.09 -4.07
N THR A 32 6.96 3.01 -3.21
CA THR A 32 7.44 2.68 -1.87
C THR A 32 6.72 3.48 -0.80
N ALA A 33 6.56 2.87 0.37
CA ALA A 33 6.10 3.56 1.57
C ALA A 33 7.04 3.28 2.74
N TYR A 34 7.20 4.30 3.59
CA TYR A 34 7.97 4.22 4.82
C TYR A 34 7.07 4.49 6.01
N LEU A 35 6.87 3.48 6.84
CA LEU A 35 6.14 3.59 8.08
C LEU A 35 7.10 4.04 9.20
N ALA A 36 6.79 5.16 9.83
CA ALA A 36 7.59 5.73 10.92
C ALA A 36 7.54 4.85 12.18
N PRO A 37 8.38 5.11 13.21
CA PRO A 37 8.25 4.46 14.50
C PRO A 37 6.90 4.70 15.16
N ASN A 38 6.44 3.74 15.97
CA ASN A 38 5.20 3.79 16.74
C ASN A 38 3.96 4.08 15.88
N ALA A 39 3.89 3.46 14.71
CA ALA A 39 2.82 3.66 13.74
C ALA A 39 2.10 2.35 13.42
N VAL A 40 0.84 2.48 13.01
CA VAL A 40 -0.05 1.35 12.69
C VAL A 40 -0.64 1.56 11.31
N LEU A 41 -0.32 0.66 10.40
CA LEU A 41 -0.84 0.63 9.03
C LEU A 41 -1.65 -0.65 8.82
N MET A 42 -2.91 -0.49 8.39
CA MET A 42 -3.75 -1.60 7.96
C MET A 42 -3.74 -1.69 6.44
N PHE A 43 -3.51 -2.89 5.93
CA PHE A 43 -3.67 -3.22 4.52
C PHE A 43 -5.12 -3.68 4.31
N ASP A 44 -6.00 -2.75 3.93
CA ASP A 44 -7.45 -3.00 3.84
C ASP A 44 -7.81 -3.78 2.58
N THR A 45 -7.29 -3.35 1.45
CA THR A 45 -7.43 -4.06 0.18
C THR A 45 -6.15 -3.91 -0.61
N LEU A 46 -5.61 -5.04 -1.02
CA LEU A 46 -4.49 -5.12 -1.95
C LEU A 46 -4.93 -6.05 -3.09
N THR A 47 -4.72 -5.64 -4.33
CA THR A 47 -5.07 -6.45 -5.51
C THR A 47 -3.82 -6.88 -6.27
N PRO A 48 -3.76 -8.10 -6.81
CA PRO A 48 -2.62 -8.55 -7.62
C PRO A 48 -2.35 -7.67 -8.84
N THR A 49 -1.11 -7.70 -9.30
CA THR A 49 -0.56 -6.96 -10.45
C THR A 49 -1.29 -7.19 -11.78
N ASP A 50 -1.93 -8.35 -11.93
CA ASP A 50 -2.65 -8.75 -13.16
C ASP A 50 -4.07 -8.15 -13.25
N SER A 51 -4.62 -7.69 -12.12
CA SER A 51 -5.77 -6.78 -12.06
C SER A 51 -5.26 -5.34 -11.99
N ALA A 52 -6.07 -4.33 -12.33
CA ALA A 52 -5.65 -2.94 -12.09
C ALA A 52 -5.31 -2.77 -10.60
N PRO A 53 -4.03 -2.56 -10.20
CA PRO A 53 -3.63 -2.51 -8.81
C PRO A 53 -4.36 -1.37 -8.12
N HIS A 54 -5.06 -1.75 -7.08
CA HIS A 54 -5.80 -0.93 -6.15
C HIS A 54 -5.23 -1.24 -4.77
N SER A 55 -4.48 -0.30 -4.23
CA SER A 55 -3.96 -0.37 -2.86
C SER A 55 -4.77 0.59 -2.01
N VAL A 56 -5.56 0.03 -1.08
CA VAL A 56 -6.29 0.76 -0.05
C VAL A 56 -5.61 0.50 1.28
N LEU A 57 -4.98 1.55 1.81
CA LEU A 57 -4.32 1.53 3.10
C LEU A 57 -5.10 2.37 4.11
N LYS A 58 -5.03 1.99 5.38
CA LYS A 58 -5.51 2.82 6.49
C LYS A 58 -4.38 3.07 7.47
N LEU A 59 -3.93 4.31 7.59
CA LEU A 59 -2.99 4.72 8.63
C LEU A 59 -3.80 5.01 9.89
N LEU A 60 -3.81 4.05 10.82
CA LEU A 60 -4.60 4.15 12.05
C LEU A 60 -3.92 5.04 13.10
N SER A 61 -2.58 5.11 13.09
CA SER A 61 -1.79 5.97 13.96
C SER A 61 -0.37 6.19 13.40
N GLY A 62 0.24 7.32 13.75
CA GLY A 62 1.62 7.65 13.42
C GLY A 62 1.77 8.35 12.06
N SER A 63 2.90 8.10 11.39
CA SER A 63 3.27 8.77 10.14
C SER A 63 3.63 7.77 9.04
N LEU A 64 3.19 8.07 7.82
CA LEU A 64 3.50 7.33 6.61
C LEU A 64 4.07 8.28 5.56
N THR A 65 5.25 7.97 5.04
CA THR A 65 5.82 8.68 3.88
C THR A 65 5.60 7.84 2.63
N LEU A 66 5.12 8.47 1.56
CA LEU A 66 4.75 7.79 0.32
C LEU A 66 5.58 8.31 -0.86
N HIS A 67 6.11 7.39 -1.66
CA HIS A 67 6.65 7.66 -2.98
C HIS A 67 5.91 6.78 -3.99
N VAL A 68 4.85 7.33 -4.57
CA VAL A 68 3.89 6.59 -5.41
C VAL A 68 4.00 7.02 -6.85
N LYS A 69 4.01 6.05 -7.78
CA LYS A 69 3.99 6.29 -9.22
C LYS A 69 2.62 5.93 -9.80
N THR A 70 1.83 6.94 -10.16
CA THR A 70 0.52 6.76 -10.79
C THR A 70 0.65 6.68 -12.32
N LEU A 71 0.97 5.50 -12.85
CA LEU A 71 1.28 5.33 -14.28
C LEU A 71 0.07 5.01 -15.19
N PHE A 72 -1.10 4.68 -14.63
CA PHE A 72 -2.26 4.29 -15.45
C PHE A 72 -3.56 5.00 -15.02
N PRO A 73 -4.41 5.44 -15.97
CA PRO A 73 -5.62 6.23 -15.68
C PRO A 73 -6.63 5.61 -14.72
N SER A 74 -6.74 4.27 -14.71
CA SER A 74 -7.70 3.53 -13.90
C SER A 74 -7.10 3.00 -12.59
N ARG A 75 -5.90 3.46 -12.20
CA ARG A 75 -5.19 2.99 -11.02
C ARG A 75 -4.97 4.15 -10.07
N ASP A 76 -5.56 4.06 -8.89
CA ASP A 76 -5.40 5.03 -7.82
C ASP A 76 -4.79 4.37 -6.58
N PHE A 77 -4.01 5.16 -5.85
CA PHE A 77 -3.45 4.76 -4.57
C PHE A 77 -4.18 5.54 -3.49
N GLN A 78 -4.76 4.83 -2.52
CA GLN A 78 -5.58 5.42 -1.47
C GLN A 78 -4.98 5.15 -0.09
N VAL A 79 -4.87 6.21 0.70
CA VAL A 79 -4.56 6.13 2.11
C VAL A 79 -5.61 6.91 2.88
N SER A 80 -6.35 6.22 3.74
CA SER A 80 -7.21 6.88 4.72
C SER A 80 -6.53 6.99 6.06
N THR A 81 -6.87 8.05 6.79
CA THR A 81 -6.61 8.22 8.23
C THR A 81 -7.96 8.27 8.94
N PRO A 82 -8.02 8.28 10.29
CA PRO A 82 -9.29 8.45 11.00
C PRO A 82 -10.08 9.71 10.60
N ASN A 83 -9.39 10.73 10.07
CA ASN A 83 -9.97 12.05 9.84
C ASN A 83 -10.05 12.45 8.36
N ASP A 84 -9.36 11.76 7.46
CA ASP A 84 -9.25 12.19 6.05
C ASP A 84 -8.88 11.05 5.09
N LEU A 85 -9.05 11.29 3.80
CA LEU A 85 -8.68 10.40 2.70
C LEU A 85 -7.72 11.11 1.73
N ILE A 86 -6.53 10.56 1.60
CA ILE A 86 -5.58 10.92 0.55
C ILE A 86 -5.76 9.96 -0.62
N ARG A 87 -6.02 10.52 -1.81
CA ARG A 87 -6.10 9.77 -3.06
C ARG A 87 -5.11 10.33 -4.07
N LEU A 88 -4.20 9.48 -4.53
CA LEU A 88 -3.26 9.79 -5.59
C LEU A 88 -3.77 9.15 -6.89
N THR A 89 -4.14 9.97 -7.86
CA THR A 89 -4.66 9.53 -9.15
C THR A 89 -3.64 9.75 -10.26
N TYR A 90 -3.86 9.08 -11.40
CA TYR A 90 -3.14 9.41 -12.64
C TYR A 90 -3.27 10.91 -12.96
N PRO A 91 -2.18 11.58 -13.36
CA PRO A 91 -2.23 12.99 -13.72
C PRO A 91 -3.14 13.20 -14.94
N LYS A 92 -4.15 14.07 -14.80
CA LYS A 92 -4.90 14.55 -15.95
C LYS A 92 -4.03 15.57 -16.70
N LYS A 93 -3.93 15.43 -18.02
CA LYS A 93 -3.36 16.48 -18.87
C LYS A 93 -4.27 17.71 -18.89
#